data_AF-E3S0Q5-F1
#
_entry.id   AF-E3S0Q5-F1
#
_cell.length_a   1.000
_cell.length_b   1.000
_cell.length_c   1.000
_cell.angle_alpha   90.00
_cell.angle_beta   90.00
_cell.angle_gamma   90.00
#
_symmetry.space_group_name_H-M   'P 1'
#
loop_
_entity.id
_entity.type
_entity.pdbx_description
1 polymer ?
#
loop_
_entity_poly.entity_id
_entity_poly.type
_entity_poly.pdbx_seq_one_letter_code
_entity_poly.pdbx_strand_id
1 'polypeptide(L)'
;MRSSIVLVALAAPTALAFPWLRPEGVEALLNHPEAQAEINRRLQIRNAAQEEPRQLLTGLIPGLVDLLGGTLKATLDPIFGLVPTKDSINGLKRFPEANYPFQAPGPTDQRGPCPGLNTLANHGYIPRNGIATIGQIQAGTQALFNMGADLSALLATGGALDGGDIISTKMSIGGPDSRVGVLNGALNSLLGTPSGIAGHGKFNEGDASATRLDFYLEGDNISFQPELFKQMHQQALAKGDGTYSVEAVKAHFKNRYAASKAANSQFYFNVPSAAVVMGAYYFIPGFFSNGTIGAGGVANEASITSFYGAKPKKDGAWADPNLEYTHVPERIPEQGWYRRATPMTILEAVTGILDVYLSAAPALGGSGADQSFVLGPVNLPNNPQALGCFLYNTVYANFPSELFNVVGLVEIVVNFLSSSLVPGYKALGCTTNFPDASGLGSESYNSWAKTYVGDAKTKAVGSGWYKKA
;
A
#
# COMPACT_ATOMS: atom_id res chain seq x y z
N MET A 1 -27.96 -5.91 50.94
CA MET A 1 -28.78 -6.27 49.75
C MET A 1 -28.31 -5.38 48.62
N ARG A 2 -27.63 -5.93 47.59
CA ARG A 2 -28.26 -6.52 46.38
C ARG A 2 -29.09 -5.45 45.65
N SER A 3 -28.91 -5.08 44.39
CA SER A 3 -28.17 -5.59 43.23
C SER A 3 -28.23 -4.46 42.16
N SER A 4 -27.15 -4.08 41.47
CA SER A 4 -26.59 -4.66 40.24
C SER A 4 -27.33 -4.28 38.93
N ILE A 5 -26.54 -3.76 37.98
CA ILE A 5 -26.61 -3.96 36.52
C ILE A 5 -27.80 -3.30 35.78
N VAL A 6 -27.57 -2.15 35.14
CA VAL A 6 -27.83 -1.86 33.70
C VAL A 6 -27.12 -0.54 33.35
N LEU A 7 -25.84 -0.56 32.99
CA LEU A 7 -25.17 0.61 32.37
C LEU A 7 -23.96 0.25 31.49
N VAL A 8 -23.91 -0.98 30.95
CA VAL A 8 -22.73 -1.49 30.22
C VAL A 8 -23.04 -1.99 28.78
N ALA A 9 -24.25 -1.80 28.24
CA ALA A 9 -24.63 -2.56 27.01
C ALA A 9 -24.77 -1.79 25.68
N LEU A 10 -24.42 -0.50 25.54
CA LEU A 10 -24.73 0.23 24.28
C LEU A 10 -23.60 1.10 23.69
N ALA A 11 -22.33 0.81 23.99
CA ALA A 11 -21.21 1.46 23.30
C ALA A 11 -20.15 0.44 22.86
N ALA A 12 -19.87 0.44 21.54
CA ALA A 12 -18.91 -0.36 20.76
C ALA A 12 -19.40 -1.78 20.34
N PRO A 13 -19.17 -2.20 19.06
CA PRO A 13 -17.93 -1.99 18.31
C PRO A 13 -18.13 -1.47 16.88
N THR A 14 -17.78 -0.21 16.67
CA THR A 14 -17.62 0.38 15.33
C THR A 14 -16.36 1.24 15.24
N ALA A 15 -15.50 1.10 16.23
CA ALA A 15 -14.09 1.45 16.17
C ALA A 15 -13.42 0.29 15.45
N LEU A 16 -12.70 0.50 14.34
CA LEU A 16 -11.24 0.41 14.38
C LEU A 16 -10.57 0.93 13.09
N ALA A 17 -11.26 1.64 12.19
CA ALA A 17 -10.65 2.02 10.91
C ALA A 17 -9.87 3.35 10.91
N PHE A 18 -10.42 4.48 11.41
CA PHE A 18 -9.72 5.79 11.37
C PHE A 18 -10.25 6.76 12.45
N PRO A 19 -9.78 6.69 13.69
CA PRO A 19 -10.41 7.48 14.77
C PRO A 19 -10.06 8.98 14.74
N TRP A 20 -9.04 9.39 13.95
CA TRP A 20 -8.63 10.78 13.71
C TRP A 20 -9.50 11.51 12.67
N LEU A 21 -10.38 10.79 11.96
CA LEU A 21 -11.33 11.34 10.99
C LEU A 21 -12.75 11.55 11.56
N ARG A 22 -12.92 11.38 12.87
CA ARG A 22 -14.18 11.68 13.57
C ARG A 22 -14.38 13.19 13.72
N PRO A 23 -15.60 13.76 13.65
CA PRO A 23 -15.82 15.16 13.99
C PRO A 23 -15.16 15.59 15.30
N GLU A 24 -15.18 14.73 16.34
CA GLU A 24 -14.56 15.00 17.65
C GLU A 24 -13.03 14.86 17.64
N GLY A 25 -12.47 13.97 16.82
CA GLY A 25 -11.02 13.79 16.66
C GLY A 25 -10.40 14.87 15.77
N VAL A 26 -11.17 15.32 14.78
CA VAL A 26 -10.89 16.48 13.93
C VAL A 26 -11.02 17.77 14.73
N GLU A 27 -12.05 17.92 15.55
CA GLU A 27 -12.21 19.05 16.46
C GLU A 27 -11.09 19.06 17.52
N ALA A 28 -10.71 17.89 18.05
CA ALA A 28 -9.54 17.78 18.92
C ALA A 28 -8.23 18.14 18.21
N LEU A 29 -8.01 17.70 16.97
CA LEU A 29 -6.84 18.05 16.15
C LEU A 29 -6.82 19.54 15.81
N LEU A 30 -7.97 20.11 15.43
CA LEU A 30 -8.13 21.53 15.11
C LEU A 30 -8.05 22.43 16.34
N ASN A 31 -8.30 21.92 17.55
CA ASN A 31 -8.18 22.67 18.80
C ASN A 31 -6.88 22.36 19.57
N HIS A 32 -6.05 21.41 19.10
CA HIS A 32 -4.79 21.08 19.75
C HIS A 32 -3.72 22.14 19.44
N PRO A 33 -3.12 22.80 20.45
CA PRO A 33 -2.23 23.96 20.24
C PRO A 33 -1.04 23.68 19.32
N GLU A 34 -0.42 22.49 19.44
CA GLU A 34 0.73 22.10 18.63
C GLU A 34 0.34 21.72 17.19
N ALA A 35 -0.84 21.14 17.01
CA ALA A 35 -1.33 20.77 15.69
C ALA A 35 -1.77 22.01 14.91
N GLN A 36 -2.44 22.96 15.58
CA GLN A 36 -2.73 24.28 15.02
C GLN A 36 -1.46 25.02 14.61
N ALA A 37 -0.41 25.01 15.45
CA ALA A 37 0.85 25.66 15.13
C ALA A 37 1.51 25.07 13.87
N GLU A 38 1.52 23.74 13.72
CA GLU A 38 2.07 23.07 12.54
C GLU A 38 1.20 23.28 11.29
N ILE A 39 -0.13 23.22 11.41
CA ILE A 39 -1.07 23.50 10.32
C ILE A 39 -0.89 24.93 9.82
N ASN A 40 -0.87 25.91 10.73
CA ASN A 40 -0.67 27.32 10.41
C ASN A 40 0.69 27.59 9.79
N ARG A 41 1.76 26.96 10.30
CA ARG A 41 3.10 27.02 9.70
C ARG A 41 3.07 26.55 8.25
N ARG A 42 2.40 25.44 7.94
CA ARG A 42 2.32 24.89 6.58
C ARG A 42 1.44 25.73 5.64
N LEU A 43 0.35 26.31 6.15
CA LEU A 43 -0.48 27.27 5.40
C LEU A 43 0.30 28.55 5.06
N GLN A 44 1.12 29.05 5.99
CA GLN A 44 1.99 30.20 5.74
C GLN A 44 3.07 29.90 4.68
N ILE A 45 3.69 28.72 4.71
CA ILE A 45 4.65 28.28 3.68
C ILE A 45 4.00 28.25 2.29
N ARG A 46 2.74 27.79 2.21
CA ARG A 46 1.97 27.80 0.97
C ARG A 46 1.67 29.22 0.47
N ASN A 47 1.19 30.10 1.34
CA ASN A 47 0.80 31.46 0.92
C ASN A 47 2.02 32.24 0.44
N ALA A 48 3.18 32.03 1.08
CA ALA A 48 4.46 32.55 0.61
C ALA A 48 4.91 31.94 -0.75
N ALA A 49 4.53 30.69 -1.06
CA ALA A 49 4.86 30.02 -2.32
C ALA A 49 3.92 30.37 -3.49
N GLN A 50 2.81 31.08 -3.25
CA GLN A 50 1.88 31.54 -4.29
C GLN A 50 2.20 32.94 -4.83
N GLU A 51 2.97 33.77 -4.11
CA GLU A 51 3.30 35.14 -4.55
C GLU A 51 4.56 35.25 -5.43
N GLU A 52 5.39 34.22 -5.49
CA GLU A 52 6.62 34.21 -6.31
C GLU A 52 6.42 33.42 -7.62
N PRO A 53 6.62 34.04 -8.80
CA PRO A 53 6.69 33.27 -10.05
C PRO A 53 7.90 32.34 -9.97
N ARG A 54 7.64 31.02 -10.05
CA ARG A 54 8.65 29.96 -10.01
C ARG A 54 9.85 30.25 -10.93
N GLN A 55 10.91 30.82 -10.37
CA GLN A 55 12.28 30.70 -10.85
C GLN A 55 13.02 29.73 -9.92
N LEU A 56 13.02 28.45 -10.29
CA LEU A 56 13.81 27.44 -9.62
C LEU A 56 15.30 27.69 -9.93
N LEU A 57 16.07 27.96 -8.86
CA LEU A 57 17.53 27.92 -8.75
C LEU A 57 18.31 29.18 -9.18
N THR A 58 18.38 30.18 -8.31
CA THR A 58 19.65 30.89 -8.00
C THR A 58 19.54 31.56 -6.63
N GLY A 59 20.18 30.99 -5.61
CA GLY A 59 20.41 31.71 -4.36
C GLY A 59 20.02 30.97 -3.09
N LEU A 60 20.83 30.00 -2.67
CA LEU A 60 20.99 29.73 -1.25
C LEU A 60 22.49 29.62 -0.94
N ILE A 61 22.87 30.30 0.14
CA ILE A 61 24.24 30.54 0.59
C ILE A 61 24.85 29.21 1.07
N PRO A 62 26.10 28.87 0.68
CA PRO A 62 26.73 27.58 0.95
C PRO A 62 26.75 27.13 2.41
N GLY A 63 26.73 28.06 3.37
CA GLY A 63 26.86 27.75 4.80
C GLY A 63 25.62 27.21 5.52
N LEU A 64 24.41 27.33 4.94
CA LEU A 64 23.19 26.83 5.59
C LEU A 64 22.94 25.34 5.35
N VAL A 65 23.58 24.76 4.32
CA VAL A 65 23.49 23.35 3.94
C VAL A 65 24.28 22.46 4.93
N ASP A 66 25.38 22.97 5.47
CA ASP A 66 26.24 22.22 6.40
C ASP A 66 25.66 22.12 7.81
N LEU A 67 24.80 23.07 8.23
CA LEU A 67 24.28 23.12 9.60
C LEU A 67 23.01 22.25 9.81
N LEU A 68 22.28 21.94 8.73
CA LEU A 68 20.97 21.25 8.79
C LEU A 68 20.87 20.03 7.85
N GLY A 69 21.98 19.60 7.25
CA GLY A 69 22.02 18.70 6.10
C GLY A 69 21.33 17.34 6.27
N GLY A 70 21.23 16.80 7.48
CA GLY A 70 20.52 15.53 7.73
C GLY A 70 19.01 15.66 7.85
N THR A 71 18.54 16.74 8.49
CA THR A 71 17.13 16.91 8.84
C THR A 71 16.34 17.56 7.70
N LEU A 72 16.96 18.52 7.01
CA LEU A 72 16.35 19.22 5.87
C LEU A 72 16.19 18.28 4.66
N LYS A 73 17.15 17.39 4.43
CA LYS A 73 17.07 16.35 3.40
C LYS A 73 15.94 15.36 3.67
N ALA A 74 15.77 14.91 4.91
CA ALA A 74 14.67 14.03 5.30
C ALA A 74 13.27 14.67 5.20
N THR A 75 13.18 16.00 5.26
CA THR A 75 11.89 16.72 5.09
C THR A 75 11.58 17.09 3.65
N LEU A 76 12.60 17.29 2.81
CA LEU A 76 12.46 17.72 1.42
C LEU A 76 12.52 16.57 0.40
N ASP A 77 13.18 15.45 0.71
CA ASP A 77 13.26 14.27 -0.17
C ASP A 77 11.89 13.66 -0.56
N PRO A 78 10.83 13.65 0.29
CA PRO A 78 9.50 13.20 -0.15
C PRO A 78 8.88 14.08 -1.24
N ILE A 79 9.34 15.33 -1.40
CA ILE A 79 8.89 16.28 -2.42
C ILE A 79 9.80 16.18 -3.66
N PHE A 80 11.10 15.95 -3.49
CA PHE A 80 12.07 15.84 -4.60
C PHE A 80 12.17 14.44 -5.22
N GLY A 81 11.78 13.36 -4.52
CA GLY A 81 11.64 12.01 -5.08
C GLY A 81 10.51 11.84 -6.10
N LEU A 82 9.71 12.90 -6.30
CA LEU A 82 8.51 12.95 -7.14
C LEU A 82 8.75 13.52 -8.55
N VAL A 83 9.93 14.06 -8.81
CA VAL A 83 10.36 14.41 -10.17
C VAL A 83 11.19 13.24 -10.66
N PRO A 84 10.89 12.63 -11.82
CA PRO A 84 11.82 11.70 -12.46
C PRO A 84 13.15 12.45 -12.64
N THR A 85 14.11 12.20 -11.76
CA THR A 85 15.45 12.70 -11.99
C THR A 85 16.01 11.91 -13.17
N LYS A 86 17.05 12.45 -13.80
CA LYS A 86 17.84 11.72 -14.81
C LYS A 86 18.52 10.45 -14.24
N ASP A 87 18.26 10.13 -12.96
CA ASP A 87 18.82 9.05 -12.17
C ASP A 87 17.90 7.82 -12.09
N SER A 88 16.97 7.64 -13.05
CA SER A 88 16.34 6.34 -13.27
C SER A 88 17.46 5.29 -13.29
N ILE A 89 17.49 4.39 -12.29
CA ILE A 89 18.66 3.55 -12.09
C ILE A 89 18.65 2.48 -13.20
N ASN A 90 19.35 2.77 -14.28
CA ASN A 90 19.43 1.89 -15.43
C ASN A 90 20.50 0.82 -15.22
N GLY A 91 20.19 -0.39 -15.65
CA GLY A 91 21.10 -1.52 -15.61
C GLY A 91 20.91 -2.43 -14.40
N LEU A 92 21.47 -3.63 -14.55
CA LEU A 92 21.47 -4.67 -13.54
C LEU A 92 22.37 -4.26 -12.37
N LYS A 93 21.97 -4.66 -11.16
CA LYS A 93 22.80 -4.53 -9.95
C LYS A 93 22.74 -5.84 -9.18
N ARG A 94 23.90 -6.33 -8.74
CA ARG A 94 24.04 -7.56 -7.96
C ARG A 94 23.78 -7.31 -6.47
N PHE A 95 23.12 -8.26 -5.82
CA PHE A 95 22.84 -8.32 -4.39
C PHE A 95 23.17 -9.72 -3.84
N PRO A 96 23.32 -9.90 -2.50
CA PRO A 96 23.30 -8.87 -1.47
C PRO A 96 24.50 -7.91 -1.57
N GLU A 97 24.34 -6.69 -1.04
CA GLU A 97 25.41 -5.71 -0.90
C GLU A 97 26.00 -5.78 0.52
N ALA A 98 27.30 -5.55 0.65
CA ALA A 98 28.00 -5.68 1.94
C ALA A 98 27.51 -4.69 3.02
N ASN A 99 27.06 -3.50 2.60
CA ASN A 99 26.53 -2.46 3.47
C ASN A 99 25.07 -2.67 3.89
N TYR A 100 24.38 -3.66 3.31
CA TYR A 100 22.98 -4.02 3.64
C TYR A 100 22.87 -5.49 4.09
N PRO A 101 23.58 -5.89 5.17
CA PRO A 101 23.54 -7.27 5.63
C PRO A 101 22.14 -7.63 6.13
N PHE A 102 21.77 -8.89 5.91
CA PHE A 102 20.56 -9.46 6.49
C PHE A 102 20.66 -9.45 8.02
N GLN A 103 19.57 -9.05 8.68
CA GLN A 103 19.34 -9.23 10.11
C GLN A 103 17.88 -9.65 10.28
N ALA A 104 17.67 -10.72 11.04
CA ALA A 104 16.32 -11.17 11.39
C ALA A 104 15.60 -10.07 12.20
N PRO A 105 14.27 -9.88 12.02
CA PRO A 105 13.52 -8.90 12.78
C PRO A 105 13.53 -9.26 14.28
N GLY A 106 13.72 -8.25 15.12
CA GLY A 106 13.57 -8.37 16.57
C GLY A 106 12.09 -8.41 16.99
N PRO A 107 11.82 -8.64 18.29
CA PRO A 107 10.46 -8.81 18.81
C PRO A 107 9.59 -7.54 18.72
N THR A 108 10.18 -6.36 18.50
CA THR A 108 9.47 -5.07 18.38
C THR A 108 9.48 -4.53 16.95
N ASP A 109 10.01 -5.29 16.00
CA ASP A 109 10.18 -4.86 14.61
C ASP A 109 8.95 -5.26 13.80
N GLN A 110 8.34 -4.28 13.14
CA GLN A 110 7.13 -4.48 12.35
C GLN A 110 7.46 -5.17 11.03
N ARG A 111 6.72 -6.24 10.72
CA ARG A 111 6.66 -6.88 9.41
C ARG A 111 5.20 -7.11 9.06
N GLY A 112 4.89 -7.13 7.77
CA GLY A 112 3.51 -7.11 7.28
C GLY A 112 3.24 -8.03 6.11
N PRO A 113 2.15 -7.77 5.37
CA PRO A 113 1.73 -8.60 4.25
C PRO A 113 2.63 -8.45 3.01
N CYS A 114 3.48 -7.41 2.96
CA CYS A 114 4.34 -7.12 1.82
C CYS A 114 5.74 -7.75 1.97
N PRO A 115 6.06 -8.84 1.24
CA PRO A 115 7.39 -9.47 1.29
C PRO A 115 8.54 -8.54 0.89
N GLY A 116 8.27 -7.63 -0.05
CA GLY A 116 9.27 -6.67 -0.52
C GLY A 116 9.70 -5.68 0.57
N LEU A 117 8.73 -5.06 1.27
CA LEU A 117 9.01 -4.11 2.35
C LEU A 117 9.66 -4.79 3.55
N ASN A 118 9.21 -6.01 3.87
CA ASN A 118 9.81 -6.81 4.93
C ASN A 118 11.28 -7.14 4.63
N THR A 119 11.59 -7.50 3.38
CA THR A 119 12.97 -7.73 2.91
C THR A 119 13.80 -6.46 3.02
N LEU A 120 13.27 -5.30 2.59
CA LEU A 120 13.95 -4.01 2.72
C LEU A 120 14.31 -3.70 4.17
N ALA A 121 13.39 -3.93 5.11
CA ALA A 121 13.65 -3.72 6.54
C ALA A 121 14.63 -4.75 7.12
N ASN A 122 14.54 -6.02 6.72
CA ASN A 122 15.49 -7.08 7.12
C ASN A 122 16.92 -6.82 6.61
N HIS A 123 17.09 -6.03 5.56
CA HIS A 123 18.40 -5.65 5.03
C HIS A 123 18.84 -4.21 5.38
N GLY A 124 17.95 -3.40 5.97
CA GLY A 124 18.26 -2.03 6.38
C GLY A 124 18.20 -0.99 5.25
N TYR A 125 17.54 -1.28 4.13
CA TYR A 125 17.22 -0.27 3.11
C TYR A 125 16.16 0.73 3.58
N ILE A 126 15.28 0.26 4.47
CA ILE A 126 14.39 1.09 5.29
C ILE A 126 14.68 0.79 6.77
N PRO A 127 14.22 1.62 7.73
CA PRO A 127 14.42 1.37 9.15
C PRO A 127 14.04 -0.08 9.55
N ARG A 128 14.96 -0.77 10.24
CA ARG A 128 14.82 -2.20 10.57
C ARG A 128 13.60 -2.50 11.46
N ASN A 129 13.17 -1.51 12.24
CA ASN A 129 11.97 -1.55 13.07
C ASN A 129 10.66 -1.60 12.28
N GLY A 130 10.70 -1.45 10.95
CA GLY A 130 9.54 -1.52 10.09
C GLY A 130 8.64 -0.28 10.14
N ILE A 131 9.14 0.84 10.65
CA ILE A 131 8.43 2.14 10.63
C ILE A 131 9.22 3.09 9.75
N ALA A 132 8.63 3.46 8.61
CA ALA A 132 9.32 4.22 7.57
C ALA A 132 8.46 5.38 7.08
N THR A 133 9.14 6.44 6.66
CA THR A 133 8.53 7.55 5.91
C THR A 133 8.29 7.13 4.45
N ILE A 134 7.40 7.85 3.76
CA ILE A 134 7.20 7.70 2.31
C ILE A 134 8.53 7.78 1.54
N GLY A 135 9.37 8.77 1.85
CA GLY A 135 10.66 8.96 1.16
C GLY A 135 11.63 7.80 1.39
N GLN A 136 11.67 7.24 2.61
CA GLN A 136 12.48 6.04 2.91
C GLN A 136 11.99 4.82 2.13
N ILE A 137 10.67 4.62 2.06
CA ILE A 137 10.08 3.53 1.27
C ILE A 137 10.43 3.69 -0.21
N GLN A 138 10.27 4.89 -0.77
CA GLN A 138 10.61 5.19 -2.16
C GLN A 138 12.09 4.92 -2.47
N ALA A 139 13.00 5.40 -1.63
CA ALA A 139 14.43 5.15 -1.81
C ALA A 139 14.76 3.65 -1.72
N GLY A 140 14.16 2.93 -0.77
CA GLY A 140 14.38 1.49 -0.59
C GLY A 140 13.89 0.65 -1.77
N THR A 141 12.65 0.87 -2.21
CA THR A 141 12.06 0.13 -3.35
C THR A 141 12.77 0.42 -4.67
N GLN A 142 13.19 1.66 -4.89
CA GLN A 142 14.00 2.03 -6.05
C GLN A 142 15.39 1.37 -5.99
N ALA A 143 16.04 1.39 -4.83
CA ALA A 143 17.38 0.81 -4.66
C ALA A 143 17.39 -0.71 -4.89
N LEU A 144 16.52 -1.46 -4.21
CA LEU A 144 16.54 -2.92 -4.28
C LEU A 144 15.80 -3.47 -5.51
N PHE A 145 14.60 -2.98 -5.79
CA PHE A 145 13.71 -3.58 -6.79
C PHE A 145 13.67 -2.81 -8.12
N ASN A 146 14.33 -1.67 -8.21
CA ASN A 146 14.21 -0.76 -9.36
C ASN A 146 12.74 -0.37 -9.63
N MET A 147 11.99 -0.11 -8.56
CA MET A 147 10.64 0.45 -8.67
C MET A 147 10.73 1.90 -9.18
N GLY A 148 9.95 2.24 -10.20
CA GLY A 148 9.86 3.61 -10.72
C GLY A 148 9.36 4.58 -9.65
N ALA A 149 9.84 5.82 -9.71
CA ALA A 149 9.48 6.86 -8.75
C ALA A 149 7.97 7.14 -8.74
N ASP A 150 7.33 7.08 -9.90
CA ASP A 150 5.88 7.22 -10.08
C ASP A 150 5.08 6.13 -9.35
N LEU A 151 5.43 4.87 -9.58
CA LEU A 151 4.80 3.72 -8.93
C LEU A 151 5.06 3.72 -7.43
N SER A 152 6.31 3.97 -7.03
CA SER A 152 6.66 3.98 -5.61
C SER A 152 6.01 5.13 -4.85
N ALA A 153 5.84 6.29 -5.49
CA ALA A 153 5.11 7.40 -4.91
C ALA A 153 3.65 7.03 -4.68
N LEU A 154 2.97 6.46 -5.68
CA LEU A 154 1.58 6.03 -5.53
C LEU A 154 1.40 5.05 -4.37
N LEU A 155 2.21 3.98 -4.32
CA LEU A 155 2.05 2.93 -3.32
C LEU A 155 2.42 3.41 -1.91
N ALA A 156 3.52 4.15 -1.76
CA ALA A 156 3.93 4.65 -0.45
C ALA A 156 2.97 5.74 0.07
N THR A 157 2.50 6.63 -0.80
CA THR A 157 1.51 7.65 -0.43
C THR A 157 0.19 7.01 -0.03
N GLY A 158 -0.33 6.05 -0.79
CA GLY A 158 -1.51 5.28 -0.41
C GLY A 158 -1.33 4.53 0.92
N GLY A 159 -0.13 3.99 1.15
CA GLY A 159 0.36 3.48 2.44
C GLY A 159 0.11 4.42 3.61
N ALA A 160 0.66 5.63 3.51
CA ALA A 160 0.59 6.65 4.55
C ALA A 160 -0.84 7.15 4.79
N LEU A 161 -1.63 7.29 3.72
CA LEU A 161 -3.01 7.78 3.79
C LEU A 161 -3.92 6.81 4.54
N ASP A 162 -3.81 5.53 4.23
CA ASP A 162 -4.77 4.53 4.69
C ASP A 162 -4.32 3.77 5.95
N GLY A 163 -3.04 3.88 6.33
CA GLY A 163 -2.51 3.17 7.49
C GLY A 163 -1.41 3.90 8.25
N GLY A 164 -1.09 5.14 7.88
CA GLY A 164 -0.01 5.91 8.47
C GLY A 164 -0.46 7.22 9.12
N ASP A 165 0.51 8.09 9.33
CA ASP A 165 0.32 9.48 9.75
C ASP A 165 0.70 10.41 8.60
N ILE A 166 -0.28 11.12 8.07
CA ILE A 166 -0.10 12.04 6.93
C ILE A 166 0.79 13.23 7.31
N ILE A 167 0.80 13.66 8.58
CA ILE A 167 1.58 14.83 9.02
C ILE A 167 3.08 14.51 9.02
N SER A 168 3.47 13.40 9.64
CA SER A 168 4.86 12.93 9.64
C SER A 168 5.25 12.11 8.41
N THR A 169 4.28 11.74 7.56
CA THR A 169 4.41 10.85 6.40
C THR A 169 4.93 9.44 6.74
N LYS A 170 4.79 9.02 8.00
CA LYS A 170 5.29 7.73 8.51
C LYS A 170 4.19 6.68 8.49
N MET A 171 4.55 5.43 8.26
CA MET A 171 3.68 4.28 8.42
C MET A 171 4.43 3.08 9.00
N SER A 172 3.68 2.17 9.63
CA SER A 172 4.15 0.81 9.92
C SER A 172 4.00 -0.04 8.65
N ILE A 173 5.06 -0.78 8.27
CA ILE A 173 4.98 -1.78 7.20
C ILE A 173 4.29 -3.07 7.66
N GLY A 174 3.88 -3.15 8.92
CA GLY A 174 3.11 -4.24 9.51
C GLY A 174 1.71 -3.77 9.91
N GLY A 175 1.30 -4.22 11.10
CA GLY A 175 0.04 -3.81 11.73
C GLY A 175 0.14 -2.50 12.52
N PRO A 176 -0.88 -2.20 13.35
CA PRO A 176 -0.92 -1.00 14.16
C PRO A 176 0.28 -0.91 15.13
N ASP A 177 0.86 0.28 15.25
CA ASP A 177 2.02 0.52 16.11
C ASP A 177 1.91 1.88 16.82
N SER A 178 2.10 1.91 18.14
CA SER A 178 1.94 3.11 18.96
C SER A 178 2.96 4.21 18.65
N ARG A 179 4.05 3.91 17.93
CA ARG A 179 5.06 4.87 17.48
C ARG A 179 4.64 5.61 16.20
N VAL A 180 3.51 5.25 15.61
CA VAL A 180 2.92 5.86 14.41
C VAL A 180 1.62 6.57 14.80
N GLY A 181 1.37 7.74 14.21
CA GLY A 181 0.22 8.59 14.54
C GLY A 181 0.64 10.04 14.75
N VAL A 182 -0.34 10.92 14.90
CA VAL A 182 -0.11 12.36 15.10
C VAL A 182 0.84 12.58 16.28
N LEU A 183 1.87 13.42 16.06
CA LEU A 183 2.96 13.67 17.01
C LEU A 183 3.70 12.39 17.44
N ASN A 184 3.99 11.50 16.49
CA ASN A 184 4.61 10.18 16.71
C ASN A 184 3.82 9.32 17.72
N GLY A 185 2.49 9.40 17.65
CA GLY A 185 1.58 8.58 18.44
C GLY A 185 1.18 9.16 19.80
N ALA A 186 1.66 10.36 20.17
CA ALA A 186 1.31 11.01 21.43
C ALA A 186 -0.21 11.21 21.61
N LEU A 187 -0.95 11.34 20.49
CA LEU A 187 -2.40 11.51 20.49
C LEU A 187 -3.18 10.23 20.16
N ASN A 188 -2.53 9.05 20.09
CA ASN A 188 -3.22 7.81 19.69
C ASN A 188 -4.34 7.38 20.66
N SER A 189 -4.25 7.74 21.94
CA SER A 189 -5.34 7.47 22.91
C SER A 189 -6.63 8.22 22.57
N LEU A 190 -6.51 9.37 21.91
CA LEU A 190 -7.62 10.23 21.50
C LEU A 190 -8.04 9.97 20.04
N LEU A 191 -7.04 9.82 19.17
CA LEU A 191 -7.18 9.81 17.72
C LEU A 191 -7.08 8.40 17.11
N GLY A 192 -6.79 7.39 17.93
CA GLY A 192 -6.58 6.02 17.50
C GLY A 192 -5.20 5.78 16.87
N THR A 193 -4.75 4.54 16.99
CA THR A 193 -3.50 4.09 16.35
C THR A 193 -3.76 3.80 14.86
N PRO A 194 -2.95 4.36 13.94
CA PRO A 194 -3.01 3.98 12.53
C PRO A 194 -2.81 2.49 12.31
N SER A 195 -3.47 1.93 11.30
CA SER A 195 -3.54 0.48 11.09
C SER A 195 -2.25 -0.16 10.54
N GLY A 196 -1.30 0.65 10.06
CA GLY A 196 -0.21 0.17 9.21
C GLY A 196 -0.72 -0.30 7.85
N ILE A 197 0.18 -0.83 7.02
CA ILE A 197 -0.22 -1.34 5.69
C ILE A 197 -1.05 -2.63 5.79
N ALA A 198 -1.15 -3.28 6.96
CA ALA A 198 -2.00 -4.44 7.18
C ALA A 198 -3.49 -4.09 7.43
N GLY A 199 -3.87 -2.81 7.37
CA GLY A 199 -5.26 -2.38 7.51
C GLY A 199 -6.17 -2.97 6.43
N HIS A 200 -7.08 -3.86 6.82
CA HIS A 200 -7.93 -4.62 5.91
C HIS A 200 -8.96 -3.78 5.14
N GLY A 201 -9.15 -4.12 3.86
CA GLY A 201 -10.19 -3.54 3.00
C GLY A 201 -9.97 -2.05 2.70
N LYS A 202 -8.72 -1.59 2.80
CA LYS A 202 -8.26 -0.23 2.47
C LYS A 202 -7.43 -0.27 1.18
N PHE A 203 -6.69 0.78 0.85
CA PHE A 203 -5.77 0.80 -0.28
C PHE A 203 -4.68 -0.27 -0.19
N ASN A 204 -4.18 -0.57 1.02
CA ASN A 204 -2.93 -1.34 1.20
C ASN A 204 -3.07 -2.87 1.24
N GLU A 205 -4.15 -3.39 1.81
CA GLU A 205 -4.37 -4.83 2.07
C GLU A 205 -5.79 -5.25 1.67
N GLY A 206 -5.93 -6.49 1.19
CA GLY A 206 -7.21 -7.05 0.78
C GLY A 206 -7.19 -8.58 0.63
N ASP A 207 -8.40 -9.12 0.51
CA ASP A 207 -8.65 -10.56 0.38
C ASP A 207 -8.07 -11.15 -0.91
N ALA A 208 -7.98 -12.48 -0.94
CA ALA A 208 -7.41 -13.26 -2.04
C ALA A 208 -5.90 -13.03 -2.26
N SER A 209 -5.19 -12.64 -1.20
CA SER A 209 -3.73 -12.55 -1.17
C SER A 209 -3.07 -13.89 -1.55
N ALA A 210 -1.91 -13.80 -2.22
CA ALA A 210 -1.21 -14.96 -2.77
C ALA A 210 -0.75 -15.96 -1.69
N THR A 211 -0.31 -15.47 -0.53
CA THR A 211 0.32 -16.30 0.52
C THR A 211 -0.10 -15.92 1.94
N ARG A 212 -1.09 -15.02 2.08
CA ARG A 212 -1.66 -14.56 3.36
C ARG A 212 -3.15 -14.90 3.38
N LEU A 213 -3.70 -15.12 4.58
CA LEU A 213 -5.14 -15.34 4.74
C LEU A 213 -5.91 -14.03 4.59
N ASP A 214 -7.19 -14.18 4.27
CA ASP A 214 -8.17 -13.11 4.34
C ASP A 214 -8.41 -12.75 5.82
N PHE A 215 -8.48 -11.44 6.12
CA PHE A 215 -8.57 -10.96 7.51
C PHE A 215 -9.74 -11.56 8.29
N TYR A 216 -10.92 -11.68 7.67
CA TYR A 216 -12.12 -12.16 8.34
C TYR A 216 -12.21 -13.68 8.55
N LEU A 217 -11.19 -14.44 8.12
CA LEU A 217 -11.12 -15.87 8.43
C LEU A 217 -10.57 -16.11 9.84
N GLU A 218 -9.47 -15.44 10.19
CA GLU A 218 -8.74 -15.71 11.44
C GLU A 218 -8.30 -14.44 12.20
N GLY A 219 -8.52 -13.24 11.64
CA GLY A 219 -8.04 -11.98 12.19
C GLY A 219 -6.57 -11.67 11.89
N ASP A 220 -5.87 -12.56 11.17
CA ASP A 220 -4.47 -12.40 10.75
C ASP A 220 -4.35 -12.44 9.23
N ASN A 221 -4.04 -11.29 8.64
CA ASN A 221 -3.77 -11.09 7.21
C ASN A 221 -2.28 -10.80 6.93
N ILE A 222 -1.40 -11.02 7.91
CA ILE A 222 0.04 -10.69 7.84
C ILE A 222 0.87 -11.96 7.67
N SER A 223 0.56 -12.98 8.47
CA SER A 223 1.40 -14.18 8.58
C SER A 223 1.48 -14.97 7.28
N PHE A 224 2.69 -15.38 6.94
CA PHE A 224 2.94 -16.28 5.81
C PHE A 224 2.22 -17.62 6.02
N GLN A 225 1.52 -18.06 4.98
CA GLN A 225 0.80 -19.33 4.96
C GLN A 225 1.52 -20.34 4.06
N PRO A 226 2.18 -21.36 4.63
CA PRO A 226 2.90 -22.37 3.86
C PRO A 226 2.04 -23.09 2.83
N GLU A 227 0.77 -23.36 3.16
CA GLU A 227 -0.14 -24.06 2.27
C GLU A 227 -0.54 -23.21 1.06
N LEU A 228 -0.74 -21.89 1.24
CA LEU A 228 -1.01 -20.98 0.13
C LEU A 228 0.22 -20.81 -0.78
N PHE A 229 1.43 -20.78 -0.20
CA PHE A 229 2.66 -20.78 -0.99
C PHE A 229 2.85 -22.09 -1.76
N LYS A 230 2.53 -23.24 -1.15
CA LYS A 230 2.53 -24.54 -1.82
C LYS A 230 1.57 -24.56 -3.01
N GLN A 231 0.36 -24.01 -2.87
CA GLN A 231 -0.57 -23.87 -3.99
C GLN A 231 0.01 -23.02 -5.13
N MET A 232 0.74 -21.94 -4.80
CA MET A 232 1.43 -21.12 -5.80
C MET A 232 2.56 -21.89 -6.49
N HIS A 233 3.35 -22.68 -5.75
CA HIS A 233 4.37 -23.58 -6.28
C HIS A 233 3.78 -24.63 -7.23
N GLN A 234 2.63 -25.21 -6.89
CA GLN A 234 1.92 -26.13 -7.80
C GLN A 234 1.56 -25.48 -9.13
N GLN A 235 1.18 -24.18 -9.13
CA GLN A 235 0.95 -23.45 -10.38
C GLN A 235 2.25 -23.14 -11.13
N ALA A 236 3.36 -22.89 -10.43
CA ALA A 236 4.67 -22.75 -11.05
C ALA A 236 5.07 -24.01 -11.83
N LEU A 237 4.86 -25.19 -11.26
CA LEU A 237 5.08 -26.47 -11.94
C LEU A 237 4.10 -26.68 -13.10
N ALA A 238 2.80 -26.42 -12.90
CA ALA A 238 1.76 -26.75 -13.86
C ALA A 238 1.64 -25.78 -15.05
N LYS A 239 1.99 -24.50 -14.85
CA LYS A 239 1.74 -23.41 -15.79
C LYS A 239 2.96 -22.56 -16.11
N GLY A 240 4.04 -22.70 -15.33
CA GLY A 240 5.22 -21.86 -15.46
C GLY A 240 6.51 -22.60 -15.77
N ASP A 241 6.44 -23.87 -16.21
CA ASP A 241 7.61 -24.70 -16.50
C ASP A 241 8.61 -24.73 -15.32
N GLY A 242 8.06 -24.86 -14.11
CA GLY A 242 8.84 -24.84 -12.87
C GLY A 242 9.29 -23.44 -12.42
N THR A 243 8.76 -22.37 -13.01
CA THR A 243 9.01 -20.98 -12.59
C THR A 243 7.71 -20.28 -12.20
N TYR A 244 7.80 -19.23 -11.38
CA TYR A 244 6.65 -18.40 -11.00
C TYR A 244 6.33 -17.37 -12.08
N SER A 245 6.12 -17.85 -13.30
CA SER A 245 5.81 -17.02 -14.48
C SER A 245 4.51 -16.23 -14.31
N VAL A 246 4.27 -15.25 -15.19
CA VAL A 246 3.02 -14.48 -15.22
C VAL A 246 1.80 -15.42 -15.34
N GLU A 247 1.89 -16.48 -16.15
CA GLU A 247 0.81 -17.47 -16.28
C GLU A 247 0.58 -18.28 -14.99
N ALA A 248 1.65 -18.66 -14.29
CA ALA A 248 1.55 -19.36 -13.02
C ALA A 248 0.87 -18.50 -11.94
N VAL A 249 1.27 -17.23 -11.81
CA VAL A 249 0.67 -16.34 -10.80
C VAL A 249 -0.77 -15.96 -11.14
N LYS A 250 -1.14 -15.85 -12.42
CA LYS A 250 -2.54 -15.64 -12.85
C LYS A 250 -3.41 -16.86 -12.53
N ALA A 251 -2.92 -18.06 -12.78
CA ALA A 251 -3.61 -19.29 -12.38
C ALA A 251 -3.78 -19.38 -10.86
N HIS A 252 -2.75 -19.01 -10.09
CA HIS A 252 -2.82 -18.95 -8.63
C HIS A 252 -3.86 -17.92 -8.16
N PHE A 253 -3.84 -16.71 -8.72
CA PHE A 253 -4.81 -15.66 -8.41
C PHE A 253 -6.25 -16.13 -8.62
N LYS A 254 -6.53 -16.75 -9.77
CA LYS A 254 -7.86 -17.28 -10.10
C LYS A 254 -8.35 -18.26 -9.03
N ASN A 255 -7.48 -19.18 -8.61
CA ASN A 255 -7.80 -20.17 -7.57
C ASN A 255 -8.00 -19.49 -6.21
N ARG A 256 -7.14 -18.54 -5.85
CA ARG A 256 -7.21 -17.80 -4.59
C ARG A 256 -8.46 -16.96 -4.49
N TYR A 257 -8.81 -16.21 -5.53
CA TYR A 257 -10.05 -15.44 -5.57
C TYR A 257 -11.28 -16.32 -5.36
N ALA A 258 -11.37 -17.44 -6.10
CA ALA A 258 -12.51 -18.36 -5.98
C ALA A 258 -12.60 -18.99 -4.57
N ALA A 259 -11.47 -19.43 -4.01
CA ALA A 259 -11.41 -20.02 -2.68
C ALA A 259 -11.74 -19.01 -1.58
N SER A 260 -11.17 -17.81 -1.64
CA SER A 260 -11.44 -16.73 -0.69
C SER A 260 -12.91 -16.33 -0.70
N LYS A 261 -13.50 -16.10 -1.89
CA LYS A 261 -14.92 -15.77 -2.01
C LYS A 261 -15.85 -16.88 -1.47
N ALA A 262 -15.45 -18.15 -1.63
CA ALA A 262 -16.24 -19.27 -1.14
C ALA A 262 -16.14 -19.46 0.39
N ALA A 263 -14.98 -19.19 0.97
CA ALA A 263 -14.71 -19.43 2.39
C ALA A 263 -15.03 -18.22 3.29
N ASN A 264 -14.89 -17.00 2.77
CA ASN A 264 -15.01 -15.77 3.54
C ASN A 264 -16.41 -15.15 3.38
N SER A 265 -17.25 -15.29 4.41
CA SER A 265 -18.59 -14.68 4.41
C SER A 265 -18.57 -13.15 4.40
N GLN A 266 -17.44 -12.55 4.79
CA GLN A 266 -17.17 -11.11 4.73
C GLN A 266 -16.17 -10.76 3.64
N PHE A 267 -16.12 -11.53 2.55
CA PHE A 267 -15.21 -11.29 1.43
C PHE A 267 -15.33 -9.86 0.87
N TYR A 268 -14.19 -9.21 0.67
CA TYR A 268 -14.08 -7.88 0.08
C TYR A 268 -12.98 -7.81 -0.96
N PHE A 269 -13.38 -7.52 -2.19
CA PHE A 269 -12.48 -7.40 -3.32
C PHE A 269 -12.93 -6.25 -4.22
N ASN A 270 -12.76 -5.02 -3.72
CA ASN A 270 -13.14 -3.80 -4.42
C ASN A 270 -11.95 -2.85 -4.60
N VAL A 271 -12.03 -1.95 -5.57
CA VAL A 271 -11.00 -0.93 -5.78
C VAL A 271 -11.06 0.15 -4.68
N PRO A 272 -9.91 0.71 -4.24
CA PRO A 272 -8.55 0.50 -4.79
C PRO A 272 -7.83 -0.78 -4.30
N SER A 273 -8.25 -1.39 -3.18
CA SER A 273 -7.61 -2.59 -2.59
C SER A 273 -7.36 -3.72 -3.59
N ALA A 274 -8.39 -4.10 -4.35
CA ALA A 274 -8.32 -5.18 -5.33
C ALA A 274 -7.26 -4.93 -6.41
N ALA A 275 -7.03 -3.67 -6.78
CA ALA A 275 -5.99 -3.32 -7.75
C ALA A 275 -4.59 -3.51 -7.18
N VAL A 276 -4.39 -3.22 -5.89
CA VAL A 276 -3.13 -3.52 -5.18
C VAL A 276 -2.91 -5.01 -5.06
N VAL A 277 -3.94 -5.80 -4.73
CA VAL A 277 -3.84 -7.28 -4.69
C VAL A 277 -3.46 -7.82 -6.07
N MET A 278 -4.17 -7.44 -7.14
CA MET A 278 -3.84 -7.88 -8.52
C MET A 278 -2.44 -7.44 -8.95
N GLY A 279 -2.03 -6.21 -8.60
CA GLY A 279 -0.68 -5.70 -8.85
C GLY A 279 0.38 -6.51 -8.11
N ALA A 280 0.12 -6.89 -6.86
CA ALA A 280 1.03 -7.70 -6.06
C ALA A 280 1.29 -9.09 -6.68
N TYR A 281 0.30 -9.72 -7.34
CA TYR A 281 0.54 -10.94 -8.11
C TYR A 281 1.50 -10.70 -9.28
N TYR A 282 1.32 -9.61 -10.04
CA TYR A 282 2.22 -9.26 -11.15
C TYR A 282 3.63 -8.90 -10.66
N PHE A 283 3.74 -8.30 -9.48
CA PHE A 283 5.02 -7.96 -8.86
C PHE A 283 5.88 -9.17 -8.47
N ILE A 284 5.30 -10.36 -8.32
CA ILE A 284 6.05 -11.59 -8.05
C ILE A 284 7.08 -11.84 -9.17
N PRO A 285 6.68 -12.04 -10.44
CA PRO A 285 7.65 -12.13 -11.52
C PRO A 285 8.27 -10.78 -11.89
N GLY A 286 7.58 -9.66 -11.64
CA GLY A 286 8.05 -8.33 -12.03
C GLY A 286 9.26 -7.82 -11.23
N PHE A 287 9.28 -8.04 -9.92
CA PHE A 287 10.32 -7.53 -9.02
C PHE A 287 11.22 -8.59 -8.41
N PHE A 288 10.76 -9.83 -8.24
CA PHE A 288 11.56 -10.87 -7.59
C PHE A 288 12.32 -11.77 -8.58
N SER A 289 12.11 -11.59 -9.89
CA SER A 289 12.92 -12.24 -10.92
C SER A 289 14.40 -11.84 -10.84
N ASN A 290 15.29 -12.80 -11.11
CA ASN A 290 16.70 -12.49 -11.28
C ASN A 290 16.96 -11.97 -12.71
N GLY A 291 17.31 -10.68 -12.83
CA GLY A 291 17.43 -9.95 -14.09
C GLY A 291 18.53 -10.43 -15.04
N THR A 292 19.48 -11.26 -14.59
CA THR A 292 20.51 -11.84 -15.48
C THR A 292 20.07 -13.14 -16.16
N ILE A 293 18.90 -13.68 -15.82
CA ILE A 293 18.42 -14.97 -16.34
C ILE A 293 17.35 -14.73 -17.41
N GLY A 294 17.43 -15.45 -18.53
CA GLY A 294 16.46 -15.36 -19.62
C GLY A 294 16.49 -13.99 -20.33
N ALA A 295 15.35 -13.57 -20.89
CA ALA A 295 15.20 -12.31 -21.62
C ALA A 295 14.99 -11.08 -20.69
N GLY A 296 15.76 -10.99 -19.60
CA GLY A 296 15.71 -9.88 -18.65
C GLY A 296 15.06 -10.18 -17.28
N GLY A 297 14.86 -11.44 -16.94
CA GLY A 297 14.33 -11.87 -15.64
C GLY A 297 13.66 -13.24 -15.66
N VAL A 298 14.03 -14.13 -14.74
CA VAL A 298 13.24 -15.35 -14.43
C VAL A 298 12.91 -15.42 -12.94
N ALA A 299 11.63 -15.62 -12.65
CA ALA A 299 11.06 -15.81 -11.32
C ALA A 299 11.27 -17.26 -10.84
N ASN A 300 12.54 -17.62 -10.60
CA ASN A 300 12.90 -18.98 -10.21
C ASN A 300 12.63 -19.27 -8.73
N GLU A 301 12.68 -20.57 -8.38
CA GLU A 301 12.56 -21.06 -7.00
C GLU A 301 13.42 -20.25 -6.02
N ALA A 302 14.73 -20.17 -6.28
CA ALA A 302 15.68 -19.54 -5.36
C ALA A 302 15.32 -18.09 -5.04
N SER A 303 14.79 -17.34 -6.01
CA SER A 303 14.41 -15.94 -5.79
C SER A 303 13.09 -15.85 -5.03
N ILE A 304 12.04 -16.54 -5.52
CA ILE A 304 10.70 -16.40 -4.95
C ILE A 304 10.62 -16.96 -3.53
N THR A 305 11.22 -18.12 -3.27
CA THR A 305 11.26 -18.70 -1.92
C THR A 305 11.97 -17.79 -0.93
N SER A 306 13.06 -17.12 -1.35
CA SER A 306 13.83 -16.21 -0.50
C SER A 306 13.04 -14.95 -0.13
N PHE A 307 12.43 -14.28 -1.12
CA PHE A 307 11.65 -13.06 -0.89
C PHE A 307 10.33 -13.31 -0.15
N TYR A 308 9.75 -14.50 -0.24
CA TYR A 308 8.57 -14.89 0.56
C TYR A 308 8.91 -15.55 1.90
N GLY A 309 10.19 -15.80 2.18
CA GLY A 309 10.58 -16.48 3.41
C GLY A 309 10.11 -17.94 3.47
N ALA A 310 9.89 -18.57 2.31
CA ALA A 310 9.42 -19.94 2.20
C ALA A 310 10.61 -20.90 2.17
N LYS A 311 10.93 -21.52 3.31
CA LYS A 311 11.99 -22.53 3.38
C LYS A 311 11.41 -23.93 3.10
N PRO A 312 11.86 -24.64 2.04
CA PRO A 312 11.41 -26.00 1.79
C PRO A 312 11.82 -26.92 2.97
N LYS A 313 10.93 -27.84 3.36
CA LYS A 313 11.24 -28.84 4.39
C LYS A 313 12.20 -29.93 3.90
N LYS A 314 12.26 -30.12 2.58
CA LYS A 314 13.12 -31.11 1.91
C LYS A 314 13.92 -30.45 0.80
N ASP A 315 15.24 -30.50 0.91
CA ASP A 315 16.15 -29.94 -0.09
C ASP A 315 16.10 -30.75 -1.39
N GLY A 316 16.30 -30.06 -2.54
CA GLY A 316 16.37 -30.70 -3.86
C GLY A 316 15.07 -31.32 -4.35
N ALA A 317 13.93 -30.97 -3.74
CA ALA A 317 12.62 -31.53 -4.06
C ALA A 317 11.70 -30.57 -4.83
N TRP A 318 12.25 -29.59 -5.56
CA TRP A 318 11.47 -28.57 -6.27
C TRP A 318 10.42 -29.14 -7.24
N ALA A 319 10.73 -30.26 -7.90
CA ALA A 319 9.81 -30.92 -8.82
C ALA A 319 8.64 -31.65 -8.11
N ASP A 320 8.64 -31.72 -6.78
CA ASP A 320 7.57 -32.33 -5.99
C ASP A 320 6.41 -31.34 -5.79
N PRO A 321 5.22 -31.57 -6.38
CA PRO A 321 4.06 -30.69 -6.17
C PRO A 321 3.52 -30.71 -4.74
N ASN A 322 3.97 -31.66 -3.91
CA ASN A 322 3.60 -31.77 -2.51
C ASN A 322 4.64 -31.20 -1.54
N LEU A 323 5.71 -30.57 -2.05
CA LEU A 323 6.76 -29.97 -1.23
C LEU A 323 6.15 -29.03 -0.18
N GLU A 324 6.47 -29.32 1.08
CA GLU A 324 6.04 -28.50 2.20
C GLU A 324 7.06 -27.41 2.53
N TYR A 325 6.55 -26.30 3.04
CA TYR A 325 7.34 -25.14 3.38
C TYR A 325 7.21 -24.80 4.87
N THR A 326 8.21 -24.09 5.38
CA THR A 326 8.22 -23.41 6.67
C THR A 326 8.52 -21.94 6.46
N HIS A 327 8.12 -21.09 7.40
CA HIS A 327 8.42 -19.68 7.33
C HIS A 327 9.79 -19.38 7.97
N VAL A 328 10.58 -18.57 7.27
CA VAL A 328 11.79 -17.91 7.78
C VAL A 328 11.72 -16.44 7.39
N PRO A 329 12.43 -15.51 8.07
CA PRO A 329 12.39 -14.12 7.69
C PRO A 329 12.85 -13.90 6.24
N GLU A 330 12.02 -13.15 5.51
CA GLU A 330 12.19 -12.78 4.10
C GLU A 330 13.52 -12.08 3.87
N ARG A 331 14.23 -12.45 2.81
CA ARG A 331 15.59 -11.99 2.56
C ARG A 331 15.92 -11.95 1.07
N ILE A 332 17.00 -11.25 0.74
CA ILE A 332 17.60 -11.30 -0.59
C ILE A 332 18.30 -12.67 -0.76
N PRO A 333 18.22 -13.31 -1.94
CA PRO A 333 18.94 -14.57 -2.19
C PRO A 333 20.46 -14.43 -1.99
N GLU A 334 21.02 -15.27 -1.11
CA GLU A 334 22.43 -15.19 -0.69
C GLU A 334 23.42 -15.55 -1.81
N GLN A 335 22.98 -16.37 -2.76
CA GLN A 335 23.81 -16.93 -3.84
C GLN A 335 24.08 -15.94 -4.99
N GLY A 336 23.56 -14.72 -4.89
CA GLY A 336 23.66 -13.71 -5.93
C GLY A 336 22.35 -13.54 -6.68
N TRP A 337 21.77 -12.36 -6.54
CA TRP A 337 20.53 -11.97 -7.21
C TRP A 337 20.73 -10.63 -7.91
N TYR A 338 20.18 -10.49 -9.11
CA TYR A 338 20.20 -9.20 -9.81
C TYR A 338 18.78 -8.67 -9.94
N ARG A 339 18.58 -7.42 -9.53
CA ARG A 339 17.34 -6.72 -9.81
C ARG A 339 17.18 -6.48 -11.30
N ARG A 340 15.94 -6.21 -11.74
CA ARG A 340 15.62 -5.82 -13.12
C ARG A 340 16.40 -4.59 -13.61
N ALA A 341 16.77 -4.58 -14.89
CA ALA A 341 17.60 -3.55 -15.49
C ALA A 341 16.87 -2.22 -15.75
N THR A 342 15.58 -2.30 -16.07
CA THR A 342 14.74 -1.13 -16.36
C THR A 342 13.86 -0.85 -15.13
N PRO A 343 13.54 0.42 -14.80
CA PRO A 343 12.62 0.72 -13.71
C PRO A 343 11.16 0.36 -14.02
N MET A 344 10.38 -0.10 -13.02
CA MET A 344 8.97 -0.48 -13.26
C MET A 344 8.13 0.76 -13.03
N THR A 345 7.60 1.31 -14.11
CA THR A 345 6.75 2.50 -14.06
C THR A 345 5.34 2.13 -13.67
N ILE A 346 4.54 3.14 -13.34
CA ILE A 346 3.13 2.95 -13.07
C ILE A 346 2.37 2.37 -14.27
N LEU A 347 2.78 2.71 -15.51
CA LEU A 347 2.16 2.20 -16.72
C LEU A 347 2.37 0.68 -16.87
N GLU A 348 3.57 0.19 -16.57
CA GLU A 348 3.85 -1.25 -16.57
C GLU A 348 3.01 -1.96 -15.49
N ALA A 349 2.97 -1.41 -14.27
CA ALA A 349 2.19 -1.98 -13.17
C ALA A 349 0.68 -2.03 -13.50
N VAL A 350 0.12 -0.96 -14.07
CA VAL A 350 -1.29 -0.93 -14.50
C VAL A 350 -1.56 -1.93 -15.62
N THR A 351 -0.62 -2.11 -16.54
CA THR A 351 -0.73 -3.15 -17.58
C THR A 351 -0.74 -4.55 -16.97
N GLY A 352 0.10 -4.79 -15.95
CA GLY A 352 0.11 -6.05 -15.20
C GLY A 352 -1.18 -6.30 -14.43
N ILE A 353 -1.74 -5.28 -13.77
CA ILE A 353 -3.06 -5.35 -13.11
C ILE A 353 -4.14 -5.74 -14.13
N LEU A 354 -4.13 -5.11 -15.30
CA LEU A 354 -5.09 -5.40 -16.35
C LEU A 354 -4.97 -6.85 -16.86
N ASP A 355 -3.74 -7.37 -17.05
CA ASP A 355 -3.53 -8.75 -17.50
C ASP A 355 -4.07 -9.77 -16.46
N VAL A 356 -3.79 -9.55 -15.17
CA VAL A 356 -4.33 -10.38 -14.07
C VAL A 356 -5.86 -10.30 -14.03
N TYR A 357 -6.42 -9.09 -14.14
CA TYR A 357 -7.86 -8.87 -14.17
C TYR A 357 -8.52 -9.59 -15.35
N LEU A 358 -8.01 -9.41 -16.58
CA LEU A 358 -8.59 -10.01 -17.78
C LEU A 358 -8.47 -11.54 -17.79
N SER A 359 -7.44 -12.10 -17.15
CA SER A 359 -7.25 -13.55 -17.07
C SER A 359 -8.25 -14.28 -16.16
N ALA A 360 -8.68 -13.64 -15.06
CA ALA A 360 -9.60 -14.25 -14.10
C ALA A 360 -11.01 -13.65 -14.15
N ALA A 361 -11.16 -12.44 -14.72
CA ALA A 361 -12.36 -11.62 -14.72
C ALA A 361 -13.09 -11.61 -13.36
N PRO A 362 -12.38 -11.31 -12.24
CA PRO A 362 -12.97 -11.36 -10.92
C PRO A 362 -14.09 -10.33 -10.80
N ALA A 363 -15.19 -10.71 -10.15
CA ALA A 363 -16.22 -9.74 -9.80
C ALA A 363 -15.66 -8.77 -8.75
N LEU A 364 -15.72 -7.48 -9.04
CA LEU A 364 -15.36 -6.44 -8.08
C LEU A 364 -16.54 -6.15 -7.17
N GLY A 365 -16.29 -6.06 -5.87
CA GLY A 365 -17.33 -5.84 -4.89
C GLY A 365 -17.02 -6.45 -3.53
N GLY A 366 -18.05 -6.85 -2.81
CA GLY A 366 -17.88 -7.55 -1.54
C GLY A 366 -19.19 -8.09 -1.00
N SER A 367 -19.13 -8.92 0.03
CA SER A 367 -20.29 -9.48 0.70
C SER A 367 -21.09 -8.40 1.40
N GLY A 368 -22.39 -8.32 1.13
CA GLY A 368 -23.35 -7.51 1.84
C GLY A 368 -23.75 -8.13 3.18
N ALA A 369 -24.55 -7.39 3.95
CA ALA A 369 -24.96 -7.82 5.29
C ALA A 369 -25.94 -9.01 5.30
N ASP A 370 -26.57 -9.27 4.17
CA ASP A 370 -27.39 -10.44 3.87
C ASP A 370 -26.60 -11.54 3.16
N GLN A 371 -25.26 -11.41 3.09
CA GLN A 371 -24.34 -12.28 2.36
C GLN A 371 -24.53 -12.28 0.84
N SER A 372 -25.37 -11.39 0.29
CA SER A 372 -25.45 -11.16 -1.16
C SER A 372 -24.19 -10.45 -1.63
N PHE A 373 -23.76 -10.68 -2.87
CA PHE A 373 -22.59 -9.99 -3.41
C PHE A 373 -22.99 -8.58 -3.89
N VAL A 374 -22.50 -7.56 -3.20
CA VAL A 374 -22.68 -6.15 -3.59
C VAL A 374 -21.64 -5.80 -4.64
N LEU A 375 -22.10 -5.28 -5.77
CA LEU A 375 -21.22 -4.89 -6.88
C LEU A 375 -20.41 -3.63 -6.56
N GLY A 376 -19.12 -3.70 -6.88
CA GLY A 376 -18.23 -2.56 -7.05
C GLY A 376 -18.44 -1.90 -8.42
N PRO A 377 -17.41 -1.28 -9.02
CA PRO A 377 -17.53 -0.75 -10.37
C PRO A 377 -17.81 -1.90 -11.35
N VAL A 378 -18.83 -1.74 -12.17
CA VAL A 378 -19.35 -2.80 -13.04
C VAL A 378 -18.37 -3.15 -14.16
N ASN A 379 -17.54 -2.20 -14.61
CA ASN A 379 -16.48 -2.44 -15.58
C ASN A 379 -15.23 -1.60 -15.25
N LEU A 380 -14.07 -2.24 -15.29
CA LEU A 380 -12.80 -1.53 -15.37
C LEU A 380 -12.50 -1.17 -16.83
N PRO A 381 -11.86 -0.02 -17.10
CA PRO A 381 -11.35 0.25 -18.44
C PRO A 381 -10.40 -0.85 -18.89
N ASN A 382 -10.54 -1.27 -20.14
CA ASN A 382 -9.80 -2.38 -20.73
C ASN A 382 -8.51 -1.95 -21.46
N ASN A 383 -8.07 -0.71 -21.27
CA ASN A 383 -6.80 -0.21 -21.79
C ASN A 383 -5.96 0.38 -20.65
N PRO A 384 -4.64 0.17 -20.64
CA PRO A 384 -3.79 0.58 -19.51
C PRO A 384 -3.87 2.06 -19.18
N GLN A 385 -4.00 2.92 -20.20
CA GLN A 385 -4.07 4.35 -20.01
C GLN A 385 -5.32 4.78 -19.26
N ALA A 386 -6.51 4.40 -19.75
CA ALA A 386 -7.78 4.71 -19.10
C ALA A 386 -7.90 3.99 -17.75
N LEU A 387 -7.38 2.77 -17.63
CA LEU A 387 -7.35 2.05 -16.36
C LEU A 387 -6.48 2.79 -15.34
N GLY A 388 -5.32 3.30 -15.75
CA GLY A 388 -4.44 4.08 -14.90
C GLY A 388 -5.14 5.33 -14.37
N CYS A 389 -5.81 6.08 -15.25
CA CYS A 389 -6.62 7.23 -14.83
C CYS A 389 -7.78 6.84 -13.91
N PHE A 390 -8.43 5.71 -14.17
CA PHE A 390 -9.52 5.21 -13.34
C PHE A 390 -9.03 4.83 -11.94
N LEU A 391 -7.96 4.04 -11.83
CA LEU A 391 -7.36 3.61 -10.57
C LEU A 391 -6.84 4.79 -9.75
N TYR A 392 -6.31 5.81 -10.42
CA TYR A 392 -5.94 7.03 -9.74
C TYR A 392 -7.14 7.69 -9.06
N ASN A 393 -8.26 7.83 -9.77
CA ASN A 393 -9.50 8.36 -9.19
C ASN A 393 -10.08 7.46 -8.08
N THR A 394 -9.89 6.14 -8.14
CA THR A 394 -10.39 5.24 -7.08
C THR A 394 -9.70 5.46 -5.74
N VAL A 395 -8.42 5.87 -5.72
CA VAL A 395 -7.72 6.29 -4.50
C VAL A 395 -8.46 7.45 -3.83
N TYR A 396 -8.84 8.45 -4.62
CA TYR A 396 -9.62 9.58 -4.13
C TYR A 396 -11.03 9.17 -3.73
N ALA A 397 -11.71 8.37 -4.56
CA ALA A 397 -13.06 7.89 -4.27
C ALA A 397 -13.13 7.00 -3.01
N ASN A 398 -12.01 6.49 -2.51
CA ASN A 398 -11.97 5.70 -1.29
C ASN A 398 -12.07 6.55 -0.01
N PHE A 399 -11.81 7.87 -0.07
CA PHE A 399 -11.85 8.70 1.14
C PHE A 399 -13.24 8.78 1.77
N PRO A 400 -13.32 8.87 3.12
CA PRO A 400 -14.57 9.15 3.82
C PRO A 400 -15.18 10.48 3.35
N SER A 401 -16.47 10.47 3.05
CA SER A 401 -17.19 11.66 2.59
C SER A 401 -17.32 12.74 3.67
N GLU A 402 -17.21 12.33 4.92
CA GLU A 402 -17.30 13.14 6.13
C GLU A 402 -16.15 14.15 6.22
N LEU A 403 -15.01 13.85 5.58
CA LEU A 403 -13.92 14.79 5.43
C LEU A 403 -14.37 16.07 4.73
N PHE A 404 -15.24 15.98 3.72
CA PHE A 404 -15.72 17.11 2.92
C PHE A 404 -16.57 18.13 3.70
N ASN A 405 -16.98 17.79 4.92
CA ASN A 405 -17.65 18.73 5.83
C ASN A 405 -16.67 19.59 6.65
N VAL A 406 -15.36 19.33 6.57
CA VAL A 406 -14.30 20.01 7.33
C VAL A 406 -13.26 20.62 6.40
N VAL A 407 -13.47 21.87 6.00
CA VAL A 407 -12.69 22.59 4.98
C VAL A 407 -11.17 22.46 5.15
N GLY A 408 -10.64 22.63 6.38
CA GLY A 408 -9.20 22.60 6.64
C GLY A 408 -8.54 21.22 6.48
N LEU A 409 -9.25 20.13 6.78
CA LEU A 409 -8.69 18.77 6.62
C LEU A 409 -8.77 18.26 5.19
N VAL A 410 -9.87 18.59 4.49
CA VAL A 410 -9.95 18.32 3.05
C VAL A 410 -8.79 18.98 2.35
N GLU A 411 -8.52 20.24 2.69
CA GLU A 411 -7.42 20.98 2.09
C GLU A 411 -6.07 20.30 2.33
N ILE A 412 -5.74 19.90 3.57
CA ILE A 412 -4.48 19.18 3.86
C ILE A 412 -4.37 17.87 3.06
N VAL A 413 -5.42 17.05 3.04
CA VAL A 413 -5.43 15.76 2.34
C VAL A 413 -5.34 15.95 0.83
N VAL A 414 -6.15 16.85 0.26
CA VAL A 414 -6.14 17.17 -1.18
C VAL A 414 -4.79 17.74 -1.61
N ASN A 415 -4.17 18.60 -0.79
CA ASN A 415 -2.85 19.15 -1.11
C ASN A 415 -1.76 18.10 -1.06
N PHE A 416 -1.77 17.26 -0.03
CA PHE A 416 -0.82 16.19 0.12
C PHE A 416 -0.92 15.19 -1.03
N LEU A 417 -2.14 14.82 -1.42
CA LEU A 417 -2.42 13.99 -2.58
C LEU A 417 -1.98 14.67 -3.87
N SER A 418 -2.34 15.94 -4.05
CA SER A 418 -1.99 16.70 -5.25
C SER A 418 -0.48 16.84 -5.39
N SER A 419 0.24 17.15 -4.32
CA SER A 419 1.71 17.23 -4.38
C SER A 419 2.34 15.88 -4.65
N SER A 420 1.82 14.81 -4.04
CA SER A 420 2.44 13.47 -4.09
C SER A 420 2.10 12.68 -5.35
N LEU A 421 0.89 12.84 -5.91
CA LEU A 421 0.35 11.97 -6.97
C LEU A 421 0.23 12.65 -8.33
N VAL A 422 0.15 13.99 -8.39
CA VAL A 422 0.02 14.72 -9.68
C VAL A 422 1.15 14.43 -10.67
N PRO A 423 2.43 14.25 -10.26
CA PRO A 423 3.48 13.90 -11.21
C PRO A 423 3.21 12.59 -11.98
N GLY A 424 2.74 11.53 -11.30
CA GLY A 424 2.36 10.27 -11.93
C GLY A 424 1.09 10.40 -12.79
N TYR A 425 0.13 11.20 -12.34
CA TYR A 425 -1.08 11.56 -13.09
C TYR A 425 -0.75 12.21 -14.45
N LYS A 426 0.19 13.16 -14.44
CA LYS A 426 0.69 13.86 -15.63
C LYS A 426 1.51 12.95 -16.53
N ALA A 427 2.30 12.04 -15.95
CA ALA A 427 3.06 11.05 -16.72
C ALA A 427 2.15 10.10 -17.50
N LEU A 428 0.98 9.77 -16.95
CA LEU A 428 -0.07 9.05 -17.67
C LEU A 428 -0.83 9.95 -18.65
N GLY A 429 -0.78 11.28 -18.58
CA GLY A 429 -1.59 12.14 -19.46
C GLY A 429 -3.09 12.12 -19.13
N CYS A 430 -3.44 11.82 -17.87
CA CYS A 430 -4.81 11.87 -17.38
C CYS A 430 -5.25 13.32 -17.12
N THR A 431 -6.51 13.66 -17.42
CA THR A 431 -7.12 14.94 -17.00
C THR A 431 -7.41 14.91 -15.50
N THR A 432 -6.96 15.94 -14.78
CA THR A 432 -7.23 16.07 -13.33
C THR A 432 -8.68 16.51 -13.12
N ASN A 433 -9.57 15.56 -12.89
CA ASN A 433 -10.97 15.80 -12.50
C ASN A 433 -11.13 15.62 -10.99
N PHE A 434 -10.26 16.26 -10.20
CA PHE A 434 -10.48 16.31 -8.76
C PHE A 434 -11.77 17.09 -8.51
N PRO A 435 -12.73 16.52 -7.77
CA PRO A 435 -13.91 17.26 -7.45
C PRO A 435 -13.45 18.41 -6.53
N ASP A 436 -13.77 19.64 -6.93
CA ASP A 436 -13.36 20.85 -6.22
C ASP A 436 -13.87 20.79 -4.78
N ALA A 437 -12.96 20.69 -3.81
CA ALA A 437 -13.29 20.66 -2.39
C ALA A 437 -14.03 21.93 -1.94
N SER A 438 -13.92 23.03 -2.69
CA SER A 438 -14.72 24.23 -2.48
C SER A 438 -16.15 24.02 -3.01
N GLY A 439 -17.00 23.45 -2.15
CA GLY A 439 -18.45 23.39 -2.39
C GLY A 439 -19.05 22.00 -2.58
N LEU A 440 -18.29 20.92 -2.39
CA LEU A 440 -18.85 19.57 -2.36
C LEU A 440 -19.44 19.25 -0.99
N GLY A 441 -20.76 19.18 -0.91
CA GLY A 441 -21.40 18.46 0.19
C GLY A 441 -21.06 16.96 0.12
N SER A 442 -21.11 16.28 1.27
CA SER A 442 -20.85 14.84 1.40
C SER A 442 -21.67 13.98 0.40
N GLU A 443 -22.90 14.39 0.08
CA GLU A 443 -23.77 13.72 -0.90
C GLU A 443 -23.22 13.76 -2.33
N SER A 444 -22.77 14.93 -2.79
CA SER A 444 -22.20 15.11 -4.13
C SER A 444 -20.91 14.30 -4.29
N TYR A 445 -20.07 14.30 -3.25
CA TYR A 445 -18.86 13.47 -3.22
C TYR A 445 -19.20 11.97 -3.25
N ASN A 446 -20.18 11.52 -2.48
CA ASN A 446 -20.61 10.11 -2.49
C ASN A 446 -21.14 9.68 -3.86
N SER A 447 -21.90 10.55 -4.54
CA SER A 447 -22.39 10.30 -5.90
C SER A 447 -21.24 10.17 -6.91
N TRP A 448 -20.26 11.08 -6.84
CA TRP A 448 -19.04 10.99 -7.65
C TRP A 448 -18.23 9.73 -7.34
N ALA A 449 -17.96 9.44 -6.07
CA ALA A 449 -17.15 8.31 -5.63
C ALA A 449 -17.77 6.98 -6.07
N LYS A 450 -19.11 6.86 -6.02
CA LYS A 450 -19.85 5.66 -6.47
C LYS A 450 -19.56 5.27 -7.92
N THR A 451 -19.18 6.23 -8.79
CA THR A 451 -18.80 5.91 -10.19
C THR A 451 -17.50 5.10 -10.29
N TYR A 452 -16.64 5.16 -9.28
CA TYR A 452 -15.34 4.49 -9.24
C TYR A 452 -15.33 3.24 -8.36
N VAL A 453 -16.07 3.27 -7.25
CA VAL A 453 -16.04 2.20 -6.22
C VAL A 453 -17.33 1.40 -6.11
N GLY A 454 -18.39 1.81 -6.83
CA GLY A 454 -19.70 1.18 -6.76
C GLY A 454 -20.35 1.24 -5.37
N ASP A 455 -21.39 0.42 -5.18
CA ASP A 455 -22.12 0.34 -3.90
C ASP A 455 -21.36 -0.47 -2.83
N ALA A 456 -20.41 -1.30 -3.27
CA ALA A 456 -19.62 -2.15 -2.37
C ALA A 456 -18.82 -1.35 -1.34
N LYS A 457 -18.39 -0.11 -1.64
CA LYS A 457 -17.71 0.75 -0.66
C LYS A 457 -18.53 0.97 0.61
N THR A 458 -19.85 1.12 0.47
CA THR A 458 -20.74 1.49 1.57
C THR A 458 -21.62 0.35 2.07
N LYS A 459 -21.87 -0.67 1.24
CA LYS A 459 -22.82 -1.74 1.56
C LYS A 459 -22.14 -3.10 1.81
N ALA A 460 -20.84 -3.26 1.54
CA ALA A 460 -20.13 -4.50 1.83
C ALA A 460 -19.60 -4.54 3.27
N VAL A 461 -19.77 -5.68 3.95
CA VAL A 461 -19.37 -5.91 5.34
C VAL A 461 -17.88 -6.20 5.53
N GLY A 462 -17.18 -6.53 4.45
CA GLY A 462 -15.73 -6.74 4.44
C GLY A 462 -14.93 -5.49 4.11
N SER A 463 -15.58 -4.46 3.57
CA SER A 463 -15.00 -3.12 3.67
C SER A 463 -14.95 -2.83 5.17
N GLY A 464 -13.88 -2.26 5.72
CA GLY A 464 -13.85 -1.84 7.12
C GLY A 464 -14.82 -0.67 7.43
N TRP A 465 -16.06 -0.75 6.94
CA TRP A 465 -17.14 0.22 6.90
C TRP A 465 -18.50 -0.51 6.74
N TYR A 466 -18.88 -1.34 7.71
CA TYR A 466 -20.29 -1.68 7.86
C TYR A 466 -20.76 -1.57 9.32
N LYS A 467 -21.74 -0.68 9.52
CA LYS A 467 -22.68 -0.74 10.63
C LYS A 467 -24.00 -1.23 10.07
N LYS A 468 -24.51 -2.36 10.58
CA LYS A 468 -25.91 -2.73 10.38
C LYS A 468 -26.78 -1.71 11.10
N ALA A 469 -27.84 -1.27 10.42
CA ALA A 469 -28.88 -0.41 10.97
C ALA A 469 -29.44 -0.93 12.30
#